data_AF-A0A2C6A163-F1
#
_entry.id   AF-A0A2C6A163-F1
#
_cell.length_a   1.000
_cell.length_b   1.000
_cell.length_c   1.000
_cell.angle_alpha   90.00
_cell.angle_beta   90.00
_cell.angle_gamma   90.00
#
_symmetry.space_group_name_H-M   'P 1'
#
loop_
_entity.id
_entity.type
_entity.pdbx_description
1 polymer ?
#
loop_
_entity_poly.entity_id
_entity_poly.type
_entity_poly.pdbx_seq_one_letter_code
_entity_poly.pdbx_strand_id
1 'polypeptide(L)'
;MVGANRVDLGHDDNQHIKPQYSYAQMITQAIVHAPDGKLNLNGIYTFIMKNYAYYRYQQAAGWQNSIRHNLSLNKSFDKVARSTDEPGKGKWYQEI
;
A
#
# COMPACT_ATOMS: atom_id res chain seq x y z
N MET A 1 -0.90 24.62 12.83
CA MET A 1 -1.32 23.42 12.06
C MET A 1 -1.48 22.29 13.08
N VAL A 2 -2.72 21.83 13.27
CA VAL A 2 -3.15 21.06 14.45
C VAL A 2 -2.60 19.63 14.39
N GLY A 3 -1.85 19.24 15.42
CA GLY A 3 -1.41 17.87 15.64
C GLY A 3 -2.60 16.97 15.93
N ALA A 4 -2.85 16.03 15.02
CA ALA A 4 -3.68 14.89 15.32
C ALA A 4 -2.86 13.94 16.21
N ASN A 5 -3.39 13.58 17.38
CA ASN A 5 -3.00 12.37 18.09
C ASN A 5 -3.19 11.20 17.11
N ARG A 6 -2.14 10.84 16.38
CA ARG A 6 -2.16 9.73 15.43
C ARG A 6 -2.28 8.47 16.26
N VAL A 7 -3.48 7.92 16.34
CA VAL A 7 -3.67 6.54 16.80
C VAL A 7 -2.74 5.68 15.93
N ASP A 8 -1.82 4.96 16.56
CA ASP A 8 -0.93 4.05 15.86
C ASP A 8 -1.74 2.84 15.39
N LEU A 9 -2.32 2.96 14.18
CA LEU A 9 -3.09 1.91 13.54
C LEU A 9 -2.23 0.67 13.21
N GLY A 10 -0.91 0.77 13.34
CA GLY A 10 0.02 -0.33 13.18
C GLY A 10 0.09 -1.26 14.40
N HIS A 11 -0.42 -0.85 15.56
CA HIS A 11 -0.43 -1.67 16.77
C HIS A 11 -1.51 -2.78 16.72
N ASP A 12 -1.20 -4.00 17.18
CA ASP A 12 -2.13 -5.15 17.12
C ASP A 12 -3.44 -4.92 17.90
N ASP A 13 -3.40 -4.14 18.99
CA ASP A 13 -4.62 -3.76 19.73
C ASP A 13 -5.65 -3.03 18.86
N ASN A 14 -5.20 -2.43 17.75
CA ASN A 14 -6.04 -1.72 16.80
C ASN A 14 -6.50 -2.60 15.62
N GLN A 15 -6.36 -3.94 15.70
CA GLN A 15 -6.78 -4.89 14.66
C GLN A 15 -8.25 -4.79 14.23
N HIS A 16 -9.12 -4.23 15.08
CA HIS A 16 -10.54 -4.05 14.78
C HIS A 16 -10.85 -2.68 14.17
N ILE A 17 -9.88 -1.76 14.14
CA ILE A 17 -10.06 -0.40 13.65
C ILE A 17 -9.71 -0.36 12.16
N LYS A 18 -10.75 -0.31 11.32
CA LYS A 18 -10.54 -0.10 9.89
C LYS A 18 -9.97 1.31 9.65
N PRO A 19 -8.83 1.44 8.94
CA PRO A 19 -8.27 2.75 8.62
C PRO A 19 -9.26 3.60 7.81
N GLN A 20 -9.34 4.90 8.10
CA GLN A 20 -10.14 5.86 7.34
C GLN A 20 -9.42 6.36 6.08
N TYR A 21 -8.75 5.44 5.37
CA TYR A 21 -8.06 5.70 4.12
C TYR A 21 -8.65 4.81 3.02
N SER A 22 -8.84 5.39 1.83
CA SER A 22 -9.16 4.61 0.65
C SER A 22 -7.97 3.73 0.24
N TYR A 23 -8.23 2.69 -0.56
CA TYR A 23 -7.16 1.87 -1.11
C TYR A 23 -6.16 2.70 -1.92
N ALA A 24 -6.63 3.67 -2.72
CA ALA A 24 -5.77 4.61 -3.42
C ALA A 24 -4.88 5.41 -2.46
N GLN A 25 -5.44 5.98 -1.38
CA GLN A 25 -4.66 6.72 -0.39
C GLN A 25 -3.60 5.84 0.30
N MET A 26 -3.93 4.57 0.61
CA MET A 26 -2.96 3.65 1.20
C MET A 26 -1.86 3.24 0.22
N ILE A 27 -2.18 3.08 -1.07
CA ILE A 27 -1.20 2.83 -2.13
C ILE A 27 -0.27 4.04 -2.28
N THR A 28 -0.81 5.25 -2.37
CA THR A 28 -0.04 6.50 -2.40
C THR A 28 0.92 6.59 -1.23
N GLN A 29 0.44 6.35 0.00
CA GLN A 29 1.32 6.33 1.17
C GLN A 29 2.44 5.30 1.05
N ALA A 30 2.14 4.08 0.57
CA ALA A 30 3.16 3.05 0.39
C ALA A 30 4.24 3.47 -0.62
N ILE A 31 3.84 4.11 -1.73
CA ILE A 31 4.75 4.55 -2.80
C ILE A 31 5.58 5.75 -2.34
N VAL A 32 4.98 6.75 -1.69
CA VAL A 32 5.66 7.96 -1.20
C VAL A 32 6.68 7.64 -0.11
N HIS A 33 6.47 6.59 0.69
CA HIS A 33 7.43 6.12 1.69
C HIS A 33 8.51 5.18 1.10
N ALA A 34 8.42 4.83 -0.18
CA ALA A 34 9.47 4.07 -0.86
C ALA A 34 10.64 5.02 -1.19
N PRO A 35 11.90 4.61 -0.94
CA PRO A 35 13.07 5.46 -1.19
C PRO A 35 13.18 5.89 -2.66
N ASP A 36 12.69 5.05 -3.59
CA ASP A 36 12.78 5.28 -5.03
C ASP A 36 11.48 5.85 -5.63
N GLY A 37 10.50 6.23 -4.80
CA GLY A 37 9.18 6.71 -5.28
C GLY A 37 8.39 5.67 -6.08
N LYS A 38 8.77 4.39 -5.99
CA LYS A 38 8.13 3.25 -6.64
C LYS A 38 8.15 2.04 -5.74
N LEU A 39 7.11 1.21 -5.81
CA LEU A 39 6.99 0.01 -4.99
C LEU A 39 6.38 -1.12 -5.82
N ASN A 40 6.80 -2.36 -5.59
CA ASN A 40 6.17 -3.50 -6.23
C ASN A 40 4.91 -3.90 -5.45
N LEU A 41 4.05 -4.72 -6.07
CA LEU A 41 2.79 -5.16 -5.48
C LEU A 41 2.95 -5.78 -4.08
N ASN A 42 3.97 -6.61 -3.89
CA ASN A 42 4.24 -7.24 -2.60
C ASN A 42 4.66 -6.20 -1.55
N GLY A 43 5.48 -5.22 -1.93
CA GLY A 43 5.86 -4.11 -1.07
C GLY A 43 4.64 -3.31 -0.60
N ILE A 44 3.66 -3.08 -1.48
CA ILE A 44 2.42 -2.38 -1.12
C ILE A 44 1.65 -3.18 -0.07
N TYR A 45 1.54 -4.51 -0.25
CA TYR A 45 0.92 -5.37 0.74
C TYR A 45 1.64 -5.32 2.08
N THR A 46 2.97 -5.42 2.07
CA THR A 46 3.80 -5.37 3.29
C THR A 46 3.67 -4.02 3.99
N PHE A 47 3.67 -2.90 3.25
CA PHE A 47 3.48 -1.58 3.83
C PHE A 47 2.12 -1.47 4.52
N ILE A 48 1.04 -1.89 3.85
CA ILE A 48 -0.32 -1.85 4.41
C ILE A 48 -0.40 -2.70 5.68
N MET A 49 0.09 -3.94 5.63
CA MET A 49 0.09 -4.83 6.79
C MET A 49 0.95 -4.29 7.95
N LYS A 50 2.04 -3.56 7.67
CA LYS A 50 2.89 -2.96 8.71
C LYS A 50 2.21 -1.77 9.40
N ASN A 51 1.55 -0.90 8.63
CA ASN A 51 1.00 0.36 9.14
C ASN A 51 -0.47 0.25 9.59
N TYR A 52 -1.16 -0.84 9.24
CA TYR A 52 -2.57 -1.04 9.51
C TYR A 52 -2.82 -2.48 9.98
N ALA A 53 -2.83 -2.69 11.29
CA ALA A 53 -3.05 -3.99 11.92
C ALA A 53 -4.32 -4.67 11.40
N TYR A 54 -5.38 -3.90 11.17
CA TYR A 54 -6.63 -4.38 10.56
C TYR A 54 -6.41 -5.30 9.35
N TYR A 55 -5.49 -4.97 8.44
CA TYR A 55 -5.28 -5.76 7.23
C TYR A 55 -4.42 -7.02 7.44
N ARG A 56 -3.75 -7.18 8.59
CA ARG A 56 -3.07 -8.42 8.99
C ARG A 56 -4.08 -9.52 9.35
N TYR A 57 -5.19 -9.11 9.97
CA TYR A 57 -6.23 -10.04 10.48
C TYR A 57 -7.40 -10.23 9.51
N GLN A 58 -7.47 -9.43 8.44
CA GLN A 58 -8.49 -9.62 7.41
C GLN A 58 -8.08 -10.61 6.33
N GLN A 59 -9.11 -11.22 5.71
CA GLN A 59 -8.90 -12.18 4.63
C GLN A 59 -8.10 -11.56 3.48
N ALA A 60 -6.87 -12.03 3.33
CA ALA A 60 -5.87 -11.46 2.41
C ALA A 60 -6.39 -11.36 0.97
N ALA A 61 -7.08 -12.40 0.51
CA ALA A 61 -7.61 -12.45 -0.86
C ALA A 61 -8.54 -11.26 -1.18
N GLY A 62 -9.37 -10.83 -0.23
CA GLY A 62 -10.35 -9.76 -0.45
C GLY A 62 -9.71 -8.38 -0.63
N TRP A 63 -8.93 -7.95 0.36
CA TRP A 63 -8.32 -6.63 0.31
C TRP A 63 -7.17 -6.55 -0.70
N GLN A 64 -6.38 -7.61 -0.89
CA GLN A 64 -5.34 -7.63 -1.91
C GLN A 64 -5.93 -7.56 -3.33
N ASN A 65 -7.10 -8.16 -3.56
CA ASN A 65 -7.81 -7.99 -4.84
C ASN A 65 -8.21 -6.53 -5.08
N SER A 66 -8.68 -5.86 -4.02
CA SER A 66 -9.02 -4.44 -4.09
C SER A 66 -7.80 -3.56 -4.39
N ILE A 67 -6.63 -3.89 -3.85
CA ILE A 67 -5.36 -3.22 -4.18
C ILE A 67 -5.00 -3.39 -5.66
N ARG A 68 -5.01 -4.63 -6.17
CA ARG A 68 -4.73 -4.90 -7.60
C ARG A 68 -5.69 -4.17 -8.54
N HIS A 69 -6.96 -4.10 -8.15
CA HIS A 69 -7.99 -3.37 -8.89
C HIS A 69 -7.70 -1.86 -8.93
N ASN A 70 -7.35 -1.25 -7.80
CA ASN A 70 -7.00 0.17 -7.74
C ASN A 70 -5.76 0.51 -8.58
N LEU A 71 -4.74 -0.34 -8.52
CA LEU A 71 -3.52 -0.18 -9.35
C LEU A 71 -3.78 -0.29 -10.85
N SER A 72 -4.88 -0.96 -11.25
CA SER A 72 -5.23 -1.13 -12.67
C SER A 72 -6.19 -0.05 -13.17
N LEU A 73 -7.13 0.40 -12.34
CA LEU A 73 -8.18 1.36 -12.74
C LEU A 73 -7.82 2.81 -12.48
N ASN A 74 -7.06 3.11 -11.42
CA ASN A 74 -6.79 4.49 -11.05
C ASN A 74 -5.65 5.05 -11.90
N LYS A 75 -5.93 6.15 -12.62
CA LYS A 75 -4.97 6.87 -13.46
C LYS A 75 -3.83 7.51 -12.67
N SER A 76 -3.97 7.63 -11.35
CA SER A 76 -2.90 8.10 -10.46
C SER A 76 -1.74 7.11 -10.31
N PHE A 77 -1.86 5.87 -10.81
CA PHE A 77 -0.79 4.88 -10.69
C PHE A 77 -0.31 4.42 -12.05
N ASP A 78 1.00 4.55 -12.30
CA ASP A 78 1.63 3.98 -13.49
C ASP A 78 2.27 2.63 -13.21
N LYS A 79 2.27 1.78 -14.23
CA LYS A 79 2.93 0.49 -14.20
C LYS A 79 4.28 0.57 -14.91
N VAL A 80 5.35 0.58 -14.13
CA VAL A 80 6.71 0.74 -14.65
C VAL A 80 7.36 -0.62 -14.89
N ALA A 81 8.00 -0.77 -16.05
CA ALA A 81 8.83 -1.93 -16.34
C ALA A 81 10.06 -1.96 -15.41
N ARG A 82 10.50 -3.16 -15.01
CA ARG A 82 11.79 -3.26 -14.30
C ARG A 82 12.93 -2.97 -15.27
N SER A 83 14.01 -2.40 -14.77
CA SER A 83 15.27 -2.36 -15.52
C SER A 83 15.72 -3.78 -15.83
N THR A 84 16.43 -3.97 -16.95
CA THR A 84 17.08 -5.24 -17.29
C THR A 84 18.08 -5.71 -16.21
N ASP A 85 18.56 -4.77 -15.39
CA ASP A 85 19.60 -5.02 -14.38
C ASP A 85 19.03 -5.43 -13.00
N GLU A 86 17.70 -5.46 -12.83
CA GLU A 86 17.02 -5.86 -11.60
C GLU A 86 16.32 -7.23 -11.75
N PRO A 87 17.00 -8.36 -11.50
CA PRO A 87 16.34 -9.66 -11.54
C PRO A 87 15.30 -9.79 -10.42
N GLY A 88 14.04 -10.03 -10.79
CA GLY A 88 12.98 -10.33 -9.81
C GLY A 88 11.58 -10.45 -10.42
N LYS A 89 10.65 -11.06 -9.67
CA LYS A 89 9.23 -11.21 -10.08
C LYS A 89 8.42 -9.93 -9.84
N GLY A 90 7.55 -9.59 -10.78
CA GLY A 90 6.58 -8.49 -10.64
C GLY A 90 6.92 -7.22 -11.42
N LYS A 91 6.06 -6.22 -11.29
CA LYS A 91 6.17 -4.90 -11.94
C LYS A 91 6.24 -3.82 -10.85
N TRP A 92 6.85 -2.69 -11.15
CA TRP A 92 6.91 -1.54 -10.26
C TRP A 92 5.65 -0.67 -10.45
N TYR A 93 5.21 -0.02 -9.38
CA TYR A 93 4.12 0.94 -9.40
C TYR A 93 4.61 2.26 -8.81
N GLN A 94 4.29 3.37 -9.45
CA GLN A 94 4.58 4.73 -9.01
C GLN A 94 3.33 5.61 -9.08
N GLU A 95 3.33 6.73 -8.38
CA GLU A 95 2.28 7.74 -8.46
C GLU A 95 2.58 8.73 -9.60
N ILE A 96 1.55 9.16 -10.35
CA ILE A 96 1.63 10.15 -11.44
C ILE A 96 0.99 11.47 -11.03
#